data_AF-A0A2N0ZJH8-F1
#
_entry.id   AF-A0A2N0ZJH8-F1
#
_cell.length_a   1.000
_cell.length_b   1.000
_cell.length_c   1.000
_cell.angle_alpha   90.00
_cell.angle_beta   90.00
_cell.angle_gamma   90.00
#
_symmetry.space_group_name_H-M   'P 1'
#
loop_
_entity.id
_entity.type
_entity.pdbx_description
1 polymer ?
#
loop_
_entity_poly.entity_id
_entity_poly.type
_entity_poly.pdbx_seq_one_letter_code
_entity_poly.pdbx_strand_id
1 'polypeptide(L)'
;MKKSILIGTITACSLFILALITSLDIFIYIVGGLGIVCFLLSGVLGGALISGDQIRANIHTETKDHRDKRNTGMYMLALFGLPNFIAGILLTVLK
;
A
#
# COMPACT_ATOMS: atom_id res chain seq x y z
N MET A 1 1.05 7.15 11.33
CA MET A 1 2.00 6.37 10.50
C MET A 1 2.45 5.07 11.15
N LYS A 2 3.05 5.06 12.36
CA LYS A 2 3.48 3.83 13.06
C LYS A 2 2.41 2.73 13.17
N LYS A 3 1.14 3.12 13.36
CA LYS A 3 0.02 2.17 13.41
C LYS A 3 -0.22 1.45 12.08
N SER A 4 -0.10 2.12 10.94
CA SER A 4 -0.44 1.48 9.65
C SER A 4 0.66 0.53 9.18
N ILE A 5 1.94 0.83 9.44
CA ILE A 5 3.02 -0.14 9.22
C ILE A 5 2.88 -1.35 10.15
N LEU A 6 2.53 -1.15 11.43
CA LEU A 6 2.30 -2.25 12.37
C LEU A 6 1.16 -3.16 11.91
N ILE A 7 0.01 -2.56 11.55
CA ILE A 7 -1.15 -3.32 11.05
C ILE A 7 -0.78 -4.05 9.75
N GLY A 8 -0.08 -3.38 8.81
CA GLY A 8 0.37 -3.98 7.57
C GLY A 8 1.32 -5.17 7.78
N THR A 9 2.23 -5.08 8.75
CA THR A 9 3.13 -6.18 9.10
C THR A 9 2.35 -7.35 9.73
N ILE A 10 1.40 -7.07 10.63
CA ILE A 10 0.57 -8.11 11.23
C ILE A 10 -0.26 -8.83 10.16
N THR A 11 -0.89 -8.10 9.24
CA THR A 11 -1.67 -8.70 8.15
C THR A 11 -0.77 -9.52 7.22
N ALA A 12 0.39 -8.99 6.83
CA ALA A 12 1.35 -9.69 5.99
C ALA A 12 1.84 -11.00 6.63
N CYS A 13 2.26 -10.96 7.91
CA CYS A 13 2.70 -12.15 8.63
C CYS A 13 1.58 -13.19 8.75
N SER A 14 0.35 -12.76 9.06
CA SER A 14 -0.79 -13.67 9.21
C SER A 14 -1.10 -14.39 7.90
N LEU A 15 -1.17 -13.65 6.79
CA LEU A 15 -1.44 -14.23 5.48
C LEU A 15 -0.28 -15.09 4.97
N PHE A 16 0.97 -14.70 5.27
CA PHE A 16 2.15 -15.48 4.92
C PHE A 16 2.14 -16.85 5.61
N ILE A 17 1.86 -16.89 6.92
CA ILE A 17 1.76 -18.16 7.66
C ILE A 17 0.63 -19.04 7.10
N LEU A 18 -0.54 -18.44 6.80
CA LEU A 18 -1.66 -19.18 6.21
C LEU A 18 -1.32 -19.76 4.82
N ALA A 19 -0.51 -19.04 4.03
CA ALA A 19 -0.02 -19.51 2.73
C ALA A 19 0.82 -20.78 2.86
N LEU A 20 1.71 -20.84 3.86
CA LEU A 20 2.57 -22.00 4.11
C LEU A 20 1.79 -23.26 4.52
N ILE A 21 0.63 -23.09 5.15
CA ILE A 21 -0.20 -24.21 5.64
C ILE A 21 -1.18 -24.69 4.56
N THR A 22 -1.65 -23.78 3.69
CA THR A 22 -2.79 -24.05 2.80
C THR A 22 -2.38 -24.21 1.33
N SER A 23 -1.97 -23.12 0.68
CA SER A 23 -1.64 -23.09 -0.75
C SER A 23 -0.88 -21.81 -1.05
N LEU A 24 0.32 -21.96 -1.61
CA LEU A 24 1.14 -20.81 -2.01
C LEU A 24 0.48 -20.05 -3.17
N ASP A 25 -0.09 -20.76 -4.15
CA ASP A 25 -0.64 -20.17 -5.37
C ASP A 25 -1.71 -19.10 -5.09
N ILE A 26 -2.71 -19.47 -4.29
CA ILE A 26 -3.83 -18.58 -3.99
C ILE A 26 -3.34 -17.38 -3.17
N PHE A 27 -2.48 -17.61 -2.19
CA PHE A 27 -2.02 -16.57 -1.29
C PHE A 27 -1.01 -15.62 -1.92
N ILE A 28 -0.23 -16.05 -2.92
CA ILE A 28 0.60 -15.14 -3.73
C ILE A 28 -0.28 -14.06 -4.37
N TYR A 29 -1.40 -14.44 -5.00
CA TYR A 29 -2.30 -13.49 -5.63
C TYR A 29 -3.01 -12.58 -4.61
N ILE A 30 -3.45 -13.13 -3.47
CA ILE A 30 -4.14 -12.34 -2.43
C ILE A 30 -3.18 -11.33 -1.79
N VAL A 31 -2.03 -11.80 -1.30
CA VAL A 31 -1.07 -10.98 -0.55
C VAL A 31 -0.37 -9.98 -1.46
N GLY A 32 0.08 -10.44 -2.64
CA GLY A 32 0.69 -9.58 -3.65
C GLY A 32 -0.31 -8.56 -4.21
N GLY A 33 -1.54 -9.00 -4.53
CA GLY A 33 -2.62 -8.13 -5.01
C GLY A 33 -2.98 -7.04 -4.01
N LEU A 34 -3.09 -7.38 -2.71
CA LEU A 34 -3.34 -6.41 -1.65
C LEU A 34 -2.23 -5.33 -1.60
N GLY A 35 -0.97 -5.76 -1.65
CA GLY A 35 0.18 -4.84 -1.70
C GLY A 35 0.14 -3.89 -2.90
N ILE A 36 -0.11 -4.44 -4.09
CA ILE A 36 -0.20 -3.67 -5.35
C ILE A 36 -1.35 -2.66 -5.28
N VAL A 37 -2.55 -3.08 -4.89
CA VAL A 37 -3.72 -2.18 -4.79
C VAL A 37 -3.45 -1.04 -3.82
N CYS A 38 -2.85 -1.31 -2.67
CA CYS A 38 -2.47 -0.27 -1.72
C CYS A 38 -1.46 0.73 -2.31
N PHE A 39 -0.47 0.26 -3.08
CA PHE A 39 0.47 1.16 -3.75
C PHE A 39 -0.16 1.97 -4.87
N LEU A 40 -1.05 1.38 -5.66
CA LEU A 40 -1.79 2.12 -6.69
C LEU A 40 -2.62 3.24 -6.06
N LEU A 41 -3.38 2.94 -5.01
CA LEU A 41 -4.18 3.94 -4.30
C LEU A 41 -3.30 5.02 -3.63
N SER A 42 -2.14 4.63 -3.08
CA SER A 42 -1.17 5.59 -2.56
C SER A 42 -0.65 6.52 -3.66
N GLY A 43 -0.29 5.97 -4.82
CA GLY A 43 0.16 6.74 -5.99
C GLY A 43 -0.91 7.71 -6.49
N VAL A 44 -2.18 7.29 -6.53
CA VAL A 44 -3.32 8.15 -6.87
C VAL A 44 -3.41 9.34 -5.91
N LEU A 45 -3.39 9.09 -4.60
CA LEU A 45 -3.44 10.17 -3.60
C LEU A 45 -2.19 11.06 -3.63
N GLY A 46 -1.04 10.50 -4.00
CA GLY A 46 0.20 11.25 -4.18
C GLY A 46 0.26 12.08 -5.46
N GLY A 47 -0.70 11.91 -6.37
CA GLY A 47 -0.73 12.59 -7.65
C GLY A 47 0.24 12.00 -8.68
N ALA A 48 0.66 10.75 -8.53
CA ALA A 48 1.57 10.08 -9.47
C ALA A 48 0.99 9.92 -10.89
N LEU A 49 -0.34 10.04 -11.03
CA LEU A 49 -1.06 9.90 -12.30
C LEU A 49 -1.51 11.23 -12.92
N ILE A 50 -1.08 12.37 -12.37
CA ILE A 50 -1.42 13.71 -12.87
C ILE A 50 -0.18 14.51 -13.21
N SER A 51 -0.34 15.51 -14.07
CA SER A 51 0.76 16.39 -14.50
C SER A 51 1.25 17.32 -13.39
N GLY A 52 2.50 17.78 -13.50
CA GLY A 52 3.06 18.74 -12.55
C GLY A 52 2.26 20.04 -12.46
N ASP A 53 1.61 20.47 -13.56
CA ASP A 53 0.78 21.67 -13.59
C ASP A 53 -0.49 21.48 -12.77
N GLN A 54 -1.14 20.31 -12.90
CA GLN A 54 -2.28 19.92 -12.09
C GLN A 54 -1.91 19.81 -10.60
N ILE A 55 -0.72 19.29 -10.28
CA ILE A 55 -0.22 19.23 -8.90
C ILE A 55 -0.07 20.64 -8.32
N ARG A 56 0.55 21.57 -9.06
CA ARG A 56 0.74 22.97 -8.61
C ARG A 56 -0.59 23.69 -8.44
N ALA A 57 -1.54 23.49 -9.35
CA ALA A 57 -2.89 24.03 -9.24
C ALA A 57 -3.61 23.50 -7.99
N ASN A 58 -3.61 22.19 -7.77
CA ASN A 58 -4.20 21.56 -6.59
C ASN A 58 -3.59 22.09 -5.29
N ILE A 59 -2.25 22.21 -5.21
CA ILE A 59 -1.57 22.75 -4.04
C ILE A 59 -1.97 24.20 -3.75
N HIS A 60 -2.26 25.01 -4.78
CA HIS A 60 -2.65 26.40 -4.59
C HIS A 60 -4.10 26.56 -4.13
N THR A 61 -5.00 25.66 -4.55
CA THR A 61 -6.43 25.71 -4.20
C THR A 61 -6.80 24.91 -2.95
N GLU A 62 -6.00 23.90 -2.59
CA GLU A 62 -6.26 23.02 -1.45
C GLU A 62 -5.88 23.68 -0.12
N THR A 63 -6.71 23.46 0.91
CA THR A 63 -6.41 23.91 2.27
C THR A 63 -5.33 23.02 2.91
N LYS A 64 -4.61 23.56 3.90
CA LYS A 64 -3.60 22.78 4.64
C LYS A 64 -4.17 21.50 5.26
N ASP A 65 -5.37 21.56 5.84
CA ASP A 65 -6.03 20.39 6.44
C ASP A 65 -6.36 19.29 5.42
N HIS A 66 -6.89 19.66 4.25
CA HIS A 66 -7.14 18.69 3.17
C HIS A 66 -5.84 18.07 2.66
N ARG A 67 -4.79 18.88 2.52
CA ARG A 67 -3.46 18.43 2.10
C ARG A 67 -2.87 17.42 3.09
N ASP A 68 -2.96 17.71 4.38
CA ASP A 68 -2.47 16.82 5.43
C ASP A 68 -3.25 15.51 5.49
N LYS A 69 -4.58 15.56 5.31
CA LYS A 69 -5.42 14.36 5.20
C LYS A 69 -5.05 13.51 4.00
N ARG A 70 -4.88 14.12 2.82
CA ARG A 70 -4.46 13.42 1.60
C ARG A 70 -3.10 12.75 1.79
N ASN A 71 -2.12 13.50 2.28
CA ASN A 71 -0.77 12.98 2.53
C ASN A 71 -0.78 11.86 3.58
N THR A 72 -1.57 12.02 4.64
CA THR A 72 -1.74 10.98 5.66
C THR A 72 -2.32 9.70 5.06
N GLY A 73 -3.36 9.80 4.23
CA GLY A 73 -3.93 8.65 3.52
C GLY A 73 -2.93 7.98 2.57
N MET A 74 -2.21 8.78 1.78
CA MET A 74 -1.14 8.31 0.89
C MET A 74 -0.10 7.49 1.67
N TYR A 75 0.45 8.03 2.75
CA TYR A 75 1.46 7.33 3.55
C TYR A 75 0.89 6.12 4.27
N MET A 76 -0.34 6.19 4.78
CA MET A 76 -0.98 5.05 5.44
C MET A 76 -1.12 3.86 4.49
N LEU A 77 -1.54 4.10 3.26
CA LEU A 77 -1.67 3.08 2.22
C LEU A 77 -0.31 2.52 1.79
N ALA A 78 0.69 3.37 1.56
CA ALA A 78 2.03 2.92 1.21
C ALA A 78 2.65 2.05 2.32
N LEU A 79 2.57 2.51 3.57
CA LEU A 79 3.16 1.81 4.71
C LEU A 79 2.42 0.52 5.08
N PHE A 80 1.12 0.44 4.81
CA PHE A 80 0.35 -0.80 4.97
C PHE A 80 0.61 -1.78 3.80
N GLY A 81 0.68 -1.27 2.57
CA GLY A 81 0.90 -2.06 1.36
C GLY A 81 2.31 -2.66 1.28
N LEU A 82 3.32 -1.93 1.75
CA LEU A 82 4.74 -2.35 1.69
C LEU A 82 5.01 -3.74 2.28
N PRO A 83 4.67 -4.06 3.54
CA PRO A 83 4.91 -5.39 4.09
C PRO A 83 4.13 -6.49 3.35
N ASN A 84 2.91 -6.21 2.88
CA ASN A 84 2.11 -7.16 2.10
C ASN A 84 2.74 -7.43 0.73
N PHE A 85 3.20 -6.39 0.04
CA PHE A 85 3.90 -6.53 -1.23
C PHE A 85 5.19 -7.35 -1.09
N ILE A 86 5.99 -7.08 -0.06
CA ILE A 86 7.19 -7.86 0.26
C ILE A 86 6.84 -9.32 0.54
N ALA A 87 5.81 -9.59 1.36
CA ALA A 87 5.36 -10.94 1.64
C ALA A 87 4.92 -11.69 0.37
N GLY A 88 4.21 -11.02 -0.55
CA GLY A 88 3.83 -11.59 -1.85
C GLY A 88 5.04 -11.96 -2.71
N ILE A 89 6.07 -11.10 -2.76
CA ILE A 89 7.33 -11.39 -3.44
C ILE A 89 8.01 -12.61 -2.80
N LEU A 90 8.12 -12.64 -1.48
CA LEU A 90 8.76 -13.74 -0.76
C LEU A 90 8.05 -15.08 -1.00
N LEU A 91 6.71 -15.10 -0.98
CA LEU A 91 5.93 -16.30 -1.30
C LEU A 91 6.15 -16.75 -2.76
N THR A 92 6.30 -15.80 -3.69
CA THR A 92 6.57 -16.10 -5.11
C THR A 92 7.95 -16.72 -5.31
N VAL A 93 8.95 -16.28 -4.53
CA VAL A 93 10.30 -16.86 -4.56
C VAL A 93 10.35 -18.25 -3.90
N LEU A 94 9.45 -18.52 -2.94
CA LEU A 94 9.39 -19.79 -2.21
C LEU A 94 8.66 -20.90 -2.99
N LYS A 95 7.74 -20.52 -3.89
CA LYS A 95 7.00 -21.44 -4.76
C LYS A 95 7.92 -22.13 -5.76
#